data_AF-A0A850PG76-F1
#
_entry.id   AF-A0A850PG76-F1
#
_cell.length_a   1.000
_cell.length_b   1.000
_cell.length_c   1.000
_cell.angle_alpha   90.00
_cell.angle_beta   90.00
_cell.angle_gamma   90.00
#
_symmetry.space_group_name_H-M   'P 1'
#
loop_
_entity.id
_entity.type
_entity.pdbx_description
1 polymer ?
#
loop_
_entity_poly.entity_id
_entity_poly.type
_entity_poly.pdbx_seq_one_letter_code
_entity_poly.pdbx_strand_id
1 'polypeptide(L)'
;MSDNTETDKKSVAARLVSMAQERYLLGLSEEGEPFGADRDRPHLVMLLRAGKAGLRADLAARYFAETGAVAGGQALTDATLILEGLAATKPPERLNLRVADDDGTIYIDTGRPDVQTIRIRQGRWTLTERAPVRFLRTKLTGAMPLPAQGGNVEKLWDFVNVDFEDRPVLLAALVAALVQTDVPHPILALFAEQGSAKSTTTRMLVDLIDPSPVPLRQAPRDADSWVTAASGSWVVALDNLSTISPWLSDSLCRAATGDGNVKRALYTDSDLAVIKFRRCVIINGIDVGAVRPDLAERLATVDLRRIDRHMRQPEATMRQQWRTALPGILGGLLDLAAVVHQRLETISVDVSPRMADFSRTLAAVDEILSTHGFRRYLSRANQLSEDSLSADPFIEQLRLHIREPLVAKSGGDLLATVTPTGDTWRRPKEWPRNGRDVTAVLRRHAPALRSLGWAIEDDGARNHRNVLLWTVYPPYKDVSAKQHSQSSRPSRISAPREQSSSVQELPAHRQTVPKGHSADDLDVEAS
;
A
#
# COMPACT_ATOMS: atom_id res chain seq x y z
N MET A 1 -46.07 -4.72 46.62
CA MET A 1 -45.29 -5.96 46.81
C MET A 1 -45.95 -7.06 46.01
N SER A 2 -45.66 -7.20 44.72
CA SER A 2 -46.20 -8.27 43.87
C SER A 2 -45.71 -8.07 42.43
N ASP A 3 -44.42 -8.30 42.18
CA ASP A 3 -43.90 -8.41 40.81
C ASP A 3 -42.66 -9.32 40.68
N ASN A 4 -42.35 -10.10 41.73
CA ASN A 4 -41.08 -10.84 41.81
C ASN A 4 -41.25 -12.37 41.72
N THR A 5 -42.37 -12.87 41.19
CA THR A 5 -42.73 -14.30 41.21
C THR A 5 -42.67 -15.01 39.85
N GLU A 6 -42.46 -14.31 38.72
CA GLU A 6 -42.37 -14.95 37.39
C GLU A 6 -40.94 -15.29 36.95
N THR A 7 -39.94 -14.62 37.50
CA THR A 7 -38.52 -14.83 37.17
C THR A 7 -37.95 -16.17 37.68
N ASP A 8 -38.64 -16.82 38.62
CA ASP A 8 -38.13 -18.00 39.34
C ASP A 8 -38.38 -19.36 38.64
N LYS A 9 -39.04 -19.37 37.47
CA LYS A 9 -39.32 -20.60 36.68
C LYS A 9 -38.50 -20.78 35.41
N LYS A 10 -37.70 -19.79 34.99
CA LYS A 10 -36.92 -19.89 33.76
C LYS A 10 -35.67 -20.74 33.97
N SER A 11 -35.39 -21.66 33.04
CA SER A 11 -34.14 -22.41 33.02
C SER A 11 -32.94 -21.45 32.94
N VAL A 12 -31.76 -21.90 33.41
CA VAL A 12 -30.52 -21.10 33.33
C VAL A 12 -30.25 -20.63 31.89
N ALA A 13 -30.48 -21.50 30.90
CA ALA A 13 -30.35 -21.16 29.48
C ALA A 13 -31.31 -20.04 29.06
N ALA A 14 -32.60 -20.14 29.43
CA ALA A 14 -33.60 -19.11 29.11
C ALA A 14 -33.29 -17.76 29.78
N ARG A 15 -32.73 -17.78 30.99
CA ARG A 15 -32.25 -16.57 31.69
C ARG A 15 -31.06 -15.93 30.97
N LEU A 16 -30.09 -16.73 30.54
CA LEU A 16 -28.94 -16.26 29.75
C LEU A 16 -29.37 -15.63 28.42
N VAL A 17 -30.33 -16.23 27.72
CA VAL A 17 -30.89 -15.65 26.48
C VAL A 17 -31.59 -14.33 26.77
N SER A 18 -32.42 -14.26 27.83
CA SER A 18 -33.12 -13.02 28.21
C SER A 18 -32.11 -11.91 28.54
N MET A 19 -31.08 -12.22 29.35
CA MET A 19 -29.98 -11.31 29.68
C MET A 19 -29.26 -10.80 28.43
N ALA A 20 -29.01 -11.70 27.46
CA ALA A 20 -28.37 -11.33 26.22
C ALA A 20 -29.24 -10.37 25.38
N GLN A 21 -30.54 -10.64 25.24
CA GLN A 21 -31.47 -9.80 24.48
C GLN A 21 -31.70 -8.42 25.12
N GLU A 22 -31.70 -8.37 26.46
CA GLU A 22 -31.83 -7.14 27.23
C GLU A 22 -30.61 -6.24 27.05
N ARG A 23 -29.39 -6.80 27.08
CA ARG A 23 -28.16 -6.02 27.14
C ARG A 23 -27.42 -5.85 25.82
N TYR A 24 -27.56 -6.80 24.90
CA TYR A 24 -26.81 -6.83 23.65
C TYR A 24 -27.69 -6.62 22.43
N LEU A 25 -27.15 -5.88 21.47
CA LEU A 25 -27.60 -5.90 20.08
C LEU A 25 -26.96 -7.12 19.42
N LEU A 26 -27.77 -8.13 19.13
CA LEU A 26 -27.34 -9.30 18.37
C LEU A 26 -27.29 -8.97 16.88
N GLY A 27 -26.26 -9.43 16.19
CA GLY A 27 -26.08 -9.26 14.76
C GLY A 27 -25.30 -10.40 14.13
N LEU A 28 -25.24 -10.40 12.81
CA LEU A 28 -24.49 -11.35 12.00
C LEU A 28 -23.49 -10.58 11.14
N SER A 29 -22.25 -11.03 11.04
CA SER A 29 -21.28 -10.40 10.14
C SER A 29 -21.52 -10.78 8.67
N GLU A 30 -20.94 -10.03 7.73
CA GLU A 30 -20.92 -10.40 6.30
C GLU A 30 -20.26 -11.77 6.05
N GLU A 31 -19.34 -12.18 6.94
CA GLU A 31 -18.70 -13.50 6.94
C GLU A 31 -19.55 -14.60 7.61
N GLY A 32 -20.74 -14.27 8.10
CA GLY A 32 -21.65 -15.21 8.74
C GLY A 32 -21.31 -15.52 10.21
N GLU A 33 -20.39 -14.77 10.82
CA GLU A 33 -20.08 -14.91 12.25
C GLU A 33 -21.11 -14.16 13.11
N PRO A 34 -21.83 -14.85 14.02
CA PRO A 34 -22.79 -14.22 14.93
C PRO A 34 -22.06 -13.47 16.03
N PHE A 35 -22.62 -12.33 16.42
CA PHE A 35 -22.02 -11.45 17.42
C PHE A 35 -23.05 -10.75 18.31
N GLY A 36 -22.57 -10.16 19.39
CA GLY A 36 -23.32 -9.19 20.20
C GLY A 36 -22.51 -7.92 20.45
N ALA A 37 -23.19 -6.78 20.49
CA ALA A 37 -22.62 -5.49 20.89
C ALA A 37 -23.38 -4.95 22.09
N ASP A 38 -22.69 -4.53 23.15
CA ASP A 38 -23.35 -3.97 24.35
C ASP A 38 -24.14 -2.72 23.93
N ARG A 39 -25.39 -2.59 24.38
CA ARG A 39 -26.28 -1.46 24.01
C ARG A 39 -25.71 -0.10 24.41
N ASP A 40 -24.88 -0.02 25.45
CA ASP A 40 -24.24 1.23 25.87
C ASP A 40 -23.09 1.63 24.92
N ARG A 41 -22.50 0.63 24.24
CA ARG A 41 -21.33 0.75 23.36
C ARG A 41 -21.57 -0.06 22.08
N PRO A 42 -22.60 0.30 21.28
CA PRO A 42 -23.10 -0.55 20.20
C PRO A 42 -22.11 -0.70 19.03
N HIS A 43 -21.04 0.10 19.01
CA HIS A 43 -20.02 0.06 17.98
C HIS A 43 -18.89 -0.92 18.29
N LEU A 44 -18.81 -1.49 19.50
CA LEU A 44 -17.84 -2.54 19.81
C LEU A 44 -18.53 -3.90 19.82
N VAL A 45 -18.01 -4.80 18.98
CA VAL A 45 -18.56 -6.13 18.76
C VAL A 45 -17.78 -7.18 19.53
N MET A 46 -18.51 -8.12 20.12
CA MET A 46 -18.00 -9.37 20.67
C MET A 46 -18.55 -10.52 19.85
N LEU A 47 -17.68 -11.22 19.11
CA LEU A 47 -18.09 -12.45 18.43
C LEU A 47 -18.62 -13.45 19.46
N LEU A 48 -19.69 -14.16 19.09
CA LEU A 48 -20.33 -15.10 19.99
C LEU A 48 -19.40 -16.24 20.37
N ARG A 49 -18.59 -16.72 19.42
CA ARG A 49 -17.64 -17.83 19.55
C ARG A 49 -16.16 -17.38 19.50
N ALA A 50 -15.75 -16.42 20.33
CA ALA A 50 -14.34 -15.98 20.43
C ALA A 50 -13.61 -16.46 21.71
N GLY A 51 -14.00 -17.61 22.28
CA GLY A 51 -13.40 -18.15 23.49
C GLY A 51 -13.54 -17.20 24.68
N LYS A 52 -12.43 -16.89 25.37
CA LYS A 52 -12.42 -16.04 26.58
C LYS A 52 -12.83 -14.57 26.33
N ALA A 53 -12.74 -14.10 25.08
CA ALA A 53 -13.10 -12.73 24.71
C ALA A 53 -14.47 -12.63 24.02
N GLY A 54 -15.17 -13.75 23.85
CA GLY A 54 -16.46 -13.79 23.15
C GLY A 54 -17.66 -13.56 24.05
N LEU A 55 -18.81 -13.28 23.44
CA LEU A 55 -20.07 -13.00 24.15
C LEU A 55 -20.48 -14.16 25.07
N ARG A 56 -20.21 -15.42 24.69
CA ARG A 56 -20.50 -16.59 25.54
C ARG A 56 -19.78 -16.52 26.89
N ALA A 57 -18.50 -16.14 26.91
CA ALA A 57 -17.72 -16.06 28.14
C ALA A 57 -18.16 -14.86 28.99
N ASP A 58 -18.47 -13.74 28.35
CA ASP A 58 -19.00 -12.55 29.00
C ASP A 58 -20.37 -12.81 29.67
N LEU A 59 -21.31 -13.47 28.96
CA LEU A 59 -22.61 -13.87 29.53
C LEU A 59 -22.46 -14.79 30.75
N ALA A 60 -21.51 -15.74 30.70
CA ALA A 60 -21.24 -16.61 31.84
C ALA A 60 -20.74 -15.82 33.06
N ALA A 61 -19.81 -14.87 32.85
CA ALA A 61 -19.27 -14.03 33.92
C ALA A 61 -20.35 -13.11 34.52
N ARG A 62 -21.20 -12.52 33.67
CA ARG A 62 -22.30 -11.64 34.11
C ARG A 62 -23.40 -12.39 34.84
N TYR A 63 -23.78 -13.56 34.33
CA TYR A 63 -24.75 -14.41 35.02
C TYR A 63 -24.28 -14.75 36.44
N PHE A 64 -23.00 -15.08 36.61
CA PHE A 64 -22.44 -15.29 37.94
C PHE A 64 -22.45 -14.01 38.79
N ALA A 65 -22.05 -12.87 38.23
CA ALA A 65 -22.04 -11.59 38.94
C ALA A 65 -23.45 -11.14 39.40
N GLU A 66 -24.48 -11.37 38.59
CA GLU A 66 -25.85 -10.93 38.88
C GLU A 66 -26.63 -11.92 39.77
N THR A 67 -26.30 -13.22 39.72
CA THR A 67 -27.09 -14.25 40.40
C THR A 67 -26.35 -14.98 41.52
N GLY A 68 -25.02 -14.87 41.57
CA GLY A 68 -24.15 -15.70 42.42
C GLY A 68 -24.06 -17.17 42.01
N ALA A 69 -24.80 -17.61 40.98
CA ALA A 69 -24.86 -18.99 40.53
C ALA A 69 -24.02 -19.22 39.27
N VAL A 70 -23.43 -20.41 39.16
CA VAL A 70 -22.63 -20.79 37.98
C VAL A 70 -23.56 -21.28 36.86
N ALA A 71 -23.39 -20.72 35.67
CA ALA A 71 -24.03 -21.26 34.47
C ALA A 71 -23.35 -22.56 34.04
N GLY A 72 -24.06 -23.69 34.13
CA GLY A 72 -23.55 -24.99 33.67
C GLY A 72 -23.22 -24.99 32.17
N GLY A 73 -22.26 -25.82 31.76
CA GLY A 73 -21.77 -25.88 30.38
C GLY A 73 -22.87 -26.13 29.33
N GLN A 74 -23.84 -27.00 29.65
CA GLN A 74 -24.98 -27.29 28.78
C GLN A 74 -25.88 -26.06 28.62
N ALA A 75 -26.20 -25.36 29.72
CA ALA A 75 -27.04 -24.17 29.67
C ALA A 75 -26.43 -23.05 28.82
N LEU A 76 -25.10 -22.88 28.88
CA LEU A 76 -24.38 -21.95 28.01
C LEU A 76 -24.43 -22.38 26.54
N THR A 77 -24.32 -23.68 26.25
CA THR A 77 -24.44 -24.20 24.88
C THR A 77 -25.83 -24.00 24.31
N ASP A 78 -26.87 -24.32 25.06
CA ASP A 78 -28.27 -24.14 24.64
C ASP A 78 -28.58 -22.65 24.41
N ALA A 79 -28.15 -21.78 25.33
CA ALA A 79 -28.31 -20.34 25.18
C ALA A 79 -27.55 -19.82 23.95
N THR A 80 -26.30 -20.22 23.75
CA THR A 80 -25.50 -19.80 22.59
C THR A 80 -26.17 -20.22 21.28
N LEU A 81 -26.68 -21.45 21.18
CA LEU A 81 -27.38 -21.95 19.98
C LEU A 81 -28.63 -21.09 19.65
N ILE A 82 -29.40 -20.70 20.66
CA ILE A 82 -30.55 -19.81 20.46
C ILE A 82 -30.08 -18.43 20.00
N LEU A 83 -29.03 -17.87 20.62
CA LEU A 83 -28.49 -16.57 20.24
C LEU A 83 -27.93 -16.56 18.81
N GLU A 84 -27.34 -17.66 18.35
CA GLU A 84 -26.93 -17.84 16.95
C GLU A 84 -28.13 -17.80 16.01
N GLY A 85 -29.18 -18.57 16.33
CA GLY A 85 -30.42 -18.55 15.56
C GLY A 85 -31.04 -17.14 15.51
N LEU A 86 -31.05 -16.41 16.62
CA LEU A 86 -31.55 -15.03 16.68
C LEU A 86 -30.68 -14.08 15.86
N ALA A 87 -29.35 -14.18 15.97
CA ALA A 87 -28.41 -13.39 15.18
C ALA A 87 -28.57 -13.66 13.67
N ALA A 88 -28.77 -14.91 13.26
CA ALA A 88 -28.96 -15.30 11.87
C ALA A 88 -30.24 -14.72 11.23
N THR A 89 -31.21 -14.25 12.02
CA THR A 89 -32.39 -13.53 11.49
C THR A 89 -32.12 -12.06 11.15
N LYS A 90 -30.94 -11.53 11.50
CA LYS A 90 -30.57 -10.13 11.28
C LYS A 90 -29.91 -9.98 9.90
N PRO A 91 -30.05 -8.81 9.26
CA PRO A 91 -29.27 -8.50 8.07
C PRO A 91 -27.77 -8.55 8.41
N PRO A 92 -26.92 -9.12 7.54
CA PRO A 92 -25.47 -9.09 7.75
C PRO A 92 -24.94 -7.65 7.85
N GLU A 93 -24.07 -7.41 8.83
CA GLU A 93 -23.40 -6.14 9.08
C GLU A 93 -21.89 -6.29 8.87
N ARG A 94 -21.26 -5.27 8.28
CA ARG A 94 -19.81 -5.27 8.13
C ARG A 94 -19.09 -5.00 9.45
N LEU A 95 -18.10 -5.83 9.77
CA LEU A 95 -17.21 -5.63 10.91
C LEU A 95 -15.90 -4.96 10.48
N ASN A 96 -15.53 -3.87 11.15
CA ASN A 96 -14.33 -3.09 10.84
C ASN A 96 -13.25 -3.32 11.90
N LEU A 97 -11.98 -3.37 11.51
CA LEU A 97 -10.90 -3.64 12.49
C LEU A 97 -10.38 -2.37 13.17
N ARG A 98 -10.26 -1.28 12.41
CA ARG A 98 -9.65 -0.03 12.89
C ARG A 98 -10.36 1.20 12.36
N VAL A 99 -10.56 1.27 11.05
CA VAL A 99 -11.16 2.41 10.36
C VAL A 99 -12.46 1.96 9.70
N ALA A 100 -13.48 2.79 9.76
CA ALA A 100 -14.79 2.56 9.17
C ALA A 100 -15.34 3.87 8.59
N ASP A 101 -16.17 3.77 7.56
CA ASP A 101 -16.93 4.89 7.02
C ASP A 101 -18.42 4.69 7.33
N ASP A 102 -19.12 5.78 7.60
CA ASP A 102 -20.57 5.87 7.60
C ASP A 102 -20.99 7.22 7.01
N ASP A 103 -21.62 7.19 5.83
CA ASP A 103 -22.12 8.37 5.12
C ASP A 103 -21.05 9.48 4.97
N GLY A 104 -19.84 9.10 4.51
CA GLY A 104 -18.72 10.02 4.33
C GLY A 104 -18.16 10.57 5.64
N THR A 105 -18.46 9.93 6.77
CA THR A 105 -17.85 10.20 8.08
C THR A 105 -16.94 9.06 8.45
N ILE A 106 -15.66 9.36 8.64
CA ILE A 106 -14.69 8.35 9.01
C ILE A 106 -14.66 8.21 10.53
N TYR A 107 -14.66 6.97 11.00
CA TYR A 107 -14.51 6.58 12.40
C TYR A 107 -13.28 5.69 12.56
N ILE A 108 -12.44 6.00 13.55
CA ILE A 108 -11.23 5.23 13.87
C ILE A 108 -11.34 4.76 15.32
N ASP A 109 -11.43 3.44 15.52
CA ASP A 109 -11.37 2.84 16.84
C ASP A 109 -9.98 3.07 17.44
N THR A 110 -9.90 3.68 18.63
CA THR A 110 -8.60 3.87 19.29
C THR A 110 -8.07 2.58 19.93
N GLY A 111 -8.86 1.50 19.99
CA GLY A 111 -8.46 0.25 20.66
C GLY A 111 -8.38 0.38 22.19
N ARG A 112 -8.71 1.54 22.75
CA ARG A 112 -8.59 1.83 24.18
C ARG A 112 -9.74 1.22 24.99
N PRO A 113 -9.52 0.85 26.27
CA PRO A 113 -10.58 0.36 27.15
C PRO A 113 -11.68 1.38 27.46
N ASP A 114 -11.37 2.68 27.35
CA ASP A 114 -12.32 3.79 27.50
C ASP A 114 -13.22 3.99 26.27
N VAL A 115 -12.98 3.24 25.19
CA VAL A 115 -13.86 3.15 24.02
C VAL A 115 -13.99 4.46 23.24
N GLN A 116 -13.03 5.38 23.42
CA GLN A 116 -12.96 6.56 22.57
C GLN A 116 -12.72 6.18 21.11
N THR A 117 -13.43 6.86 20.22
CA THR A 117 -13.33 6.72 18.77
C THR A 117 -13.00 8.10 18.20
N ILE A 118 -12.08 8.16 17.24
CA ILE A 118 -11.80 9.39 16.51
C ILE A 118 -12.80 9.48 15.35
N ARG A 119 -13.47 10.62 15.21
CA ARG A 119 -14.39 10.93 14.12
C ARG A 119 -13.81 12.03 13.24
N ILE A 120 -13.74 11.80 11.93
CA ILE A 120 -13.29 12.77 10.92
C ILE A 120 -14.47 13.12 10.00
N ARG A 121 -14.79 14.41 9.90
CA ARG A 121 -15.77 14.96 8.94
C ARG A 121 -15.50 16.45 8.73
N GLN A 122 -15.84 16.96 7.54
CA GLN A 122 -15.83 18.41 7.27
C GLN A 122 -14.48 19.10 7.59
N GLY A 123 -13.36 18.46 7.24
CA GLY A 123 -12.04 19.05 7.44
C GLY A 123 -11.53 19.02 8.88
N ARG A 124 -12.23 18.35 9.81
CA ARG A 124 -11.86 18.30 11.24
C ARG A 124 -11.95 16.89 11.81
N TRP A 125 -11.22 16.65 12.89
CA TRP A 125 -11.36 15.45 13.70
C TRP A 125 -11.79 15.78 15.12
N THR A 126 -12.51 14.86 15.76
CA THR A 126 -13.01 14.97 17.14
C THR A 126 -12.98 13.60 17.82
N LEU A 127 -13.04 13.56 19.15
CA LEU A 127 -13.24 12.33 19.89
C LEU A 127 -14.73 12.14 20.20
N THR A 128 -15.22 10.91 20.05
CA THR A 128 -16.60 10.51 20.36
C THR A 128 -16.60 9.17 21.09
N GLU A 129 -17.62 8.96 21.93
CA GLU A 129 -17.83 7.69 22.64
C GLU A 129 -18.80 6.76 21.90
N ARG A 130 -19.42 7.23 20.82
CA ARG A 130 -20.35 6.45 20.01
C ARG A 130 -20.12 6.68 18.52
N ALA A 131 -20.24 5.61 17.77
CA ALA A 131 -20.16 5.61 16.31
C ALA A 131 -21.28 4.71 15.73
N PRO A 132 -21.83 5.04 14.55
CA PRO A 132 -22.85 4.27 13.85
C PRO A 132 -22.28 3.06 13.06
N VAL A 133 -21.06 2.62 13.37
CA VAL A 133 -20.35 1.52 12.72
C VAL A 133 -20.10 0.36 13.69
N ARG A 134 -19.68 -0.80 13.20
CA ARG A 134 -19.26 -1.94 14.02
C ARG A 134 -17.75 -2.15 13.93
N PHE A 135 -17.08 -2.18 15.08
CA PHE A 135 -15.67 -2.51 15.23
C PHE A 135 -15.49 -3.86 15.91
N LEU A 136 -14.61 -4.69 15.35
CA LEU A 136 -14.15 -5.94 15.92
C LEU A 136 -12.69 -5.79 16.34
N ARG A 137 -12.44 -5.78 17.65
CA ARG A 137 -11.08 -5.79 18.19
C ARG A 137 -10.56 -7.22 18.25
N THR A 138 -9.35 -7.44 17.75
CA THR A 138 -8.67 -8.73 17.84
C THR A 138 -7.56 -8.67 18.89
N LYS A 139 -6.88 -9.80 19.11
CA LYS A 139 -5.66 -9.82 19.96
C LYS A 139 -4.51 -8.97 19.41
N LEU A 140 -4.61 -8.54 18.15
CA LEU A 140 -3.63 -7.67 17.49
C LEU A 140 -4.02 -6.19 17.56
N THR A 141 -5.21 -5.86 18.05
CA THR A 141 -5.64 -4.48 18.28
C THR A 141 -4.93 -3.93 19.53
N GLY A 142 -3.97 -3.05 19.31
CA GLY A 142 -3.36 -2.22 20.35
C GLY A 142 -4.10 -0.90 20.55
N ALA A 143 -3.86 -0.28 21.70
CA ALA A 143 -4.42 1.00 22.07
C ALA A 143 -3.59 2.16 21.47
N MET A 144 -4.27 3.04 20.74
CA MET A 144 -3.74 4.33 20.30
C MET A 144 -3.59 5.29 21.50
N PRO A 145 -2.57 6.16 21.49
CA PRO A 145 -2.59 7.31 22.39
C PRO A 145 -3.73 8.24 22.01
N LEU A 146 -4.20 9.02 22.98
CA LEU A 146 -5.14 10.10 22.66
C LEU A 146 -4.40 11.18 21.87
N PRO A 147 -4.91 11.58 20.70
CA PRO A 147 -4.29 12.64 19.90
C PRO A 147 -4.36 13.98 20.62
N ALA A 148 -3.28 14.76 20.55
CA ALA A 148 -3.26 16.13 21.03
C ALA A 148 -3.86 17.08 19.98
N GLN A 149 -4.73 17.99 20.40
CA GLN A 149 -5.21 19.09 19.56
C GLN A 149 -4.06 20.05 19.21
N GLY A 150 -4.04 20.57 17.98
CA GLY A 150 -2.95 21.45 17.51
C GLY A 150 -1.61 20.72 17.42
N GLY A 151 -1.65 19.46 16.98
CA GLY A 151 -0.45 18.63 16.82
C GLY A 151 0.42 19.12 15.66
N ASN A 152 1.55 18.44 15.44
CA ASN A 152 2.44 18.75 14.32
C ASN A 152 3.04 17.47 13.73
N VAL A 153 2.63 17.16 12.50
CA VAL A 153 3.10 15.98 11.77
C VAL A 153 4.57 16.08 11.37
N GLU A 154 5.13 17.29 11.21
CA GLU A 154 6.54 17.50 10.85
C GLU A 154 7.51 16.94 11.90
N LYS A 155 7.07 16.83 13.16
CA LYS A 155 7.85 16.18 14.23
C LYS A 155 8.11 14.70 13.96
N LEU A 156 7.39 14.07 13.04
CA LEU A 156 7.67 12.71 12.58
C LEU A 156 9.09 12.59 12.01
N TRP A 157 9.59 13.63 11.34
CA TRP A 157 10.88 13.62 10.67
C TRP A 157 12.08 13.57 11.64
N ASP A 158 11.86 13.86 12.92
CA ASP A 158 12.86 13.68 13.97
C ASP A 158 13.11 12.19 14.29
N PHE A 159 12.15 11.33 13.95
CA PHE A 159 12.15 9.89 14.28
C PHE A 159 12.38 8.98 13.07
N VAL A 160 11.94 9.40 11.88
CA VAL A 160 12.06 8.60 10.66
C VAL A 160 13.01 9.28 9.67
N ASN A 161 14.05 8.56 9.25
CA ASN A 161 15.10 9.11 8.38
C ASN A 161 14.76 8.95 6.89
N VAL A 162 13.58 9.42 6.51
CA VAL A 162 13.04 9.35 5.14
C VAL A 162 13.70 10.41 4.27
N ASP A 163 13.98 10.08 3.01
CA ASP A 163 14.47 11.05 2.04
C ASP A 163 13.45 12.18 1.82
N PHE A 164 13.91 13.41 1.64
CA PHE A 164 13.04 14.59 1.64
C PHE A 164 11.96 14.52 0.56
N GLU A 165 12.33 14.05 -0.64
CA GLU A 165 11.41 13.89 -1.77
C GLU A 165 10.32 12.83 -1.54
N ASP A 166 10.58 11.85 -0.67
CA ASP A 166 9.67 10.73 -0.39
C ASP A 166 8.71 11.02 0.78
N ARG A 167 8.94 12.10 1.54
CA ARG A 167 8.09 12.50 2.69
C ARG A 167 6.60 12.65 2.32
N PRO A 168 6.21 13.32 1.21
CA PRO A 168 4.80 13.46 0.87
C PRO A 168 4.16 12.11 0.48
N VAL A 169 4.92 11.21 -0.14
CA VAL A 169 4.46 9.85 -0.49
C VAL A 169 4.15 9.06 0.78
N LEU A 170 5.04 9.13 1.77
CA LEU A 170 4.82 8.50 3.08
C LEU A 170 3.59 9.10 3.78
N LEU A 171 3.49 10.43 3.87
CA LEU A 171 2.35 11.09 4.51
C LEU A 171 1.03 10.72 3.83
N ALA A 172 0.98 10.71 2.51
CA ALA A 172 -0.21 10.31 1.76
C ALA A 172 -0.60 8.85 2.04
N ALA A 173 0.38 7.94 2.20
CA ALA A 173 0.09 6.54 2.51
C ALA A 173 -0.50 6.38 3.92
N LEU A 174 0.04 7.12 4.90
CA LEU A 174 -0.48 7.17 6.27
C LEU A 174 -1.89 7.78 6.31
N VAL A 175 -2.10 8.90 5.61
CA VAL A 175 -3.41 9.56 5.52
C VAL A 175 -4.43 8.65 4.84
N ALA A 176 -4.09 8.02 3.72
CA ALA A 176 -4.97 7.06 3.04
C ALA A 176 -5.40 5.95 4.01
N ALA A 177 -4.47 5.42 4.82
CA ALA A 177 -4.80 4.39 5.80
C ALA A 177 -5.77 4.85 6.91
N LEU A 178 -5.94 6.16 7.12
CA LEU A 178 -6.83 6.73 8.13
C LEU A 178 -8.18 7.18 7.58
N VAL A 179 -8.30 7.49 6.29
CA VAL A 179 -9.50 8.14 5.72
C VAL A 179 -10.09 7.45 4.50
N GLN A 180 -9.40 6.46 3.94
CA GLN A 180 -9.88 5.69 2.79
C GLN A 180 -10.19 4.27 3.27
N THR A 181 -11.46 3.88 3.35
CA THR A 181 -11.88 2.57 3.92
C THR A 181 -12.16 1.52 2.85
N ASP A 182 -12.70 1.96 1.72
CA ASP A 182 -13.30 1.08 0.71
C ASP A 182 -12.63 1.03 -0.65
N VAL A 183 -11.42 1.56 -0.72
CA VAL A 183 -10.62 1.63 -1.94
C VAL A 183 -9.28 0.93 -1.78
N PRO A 184 -8.62 0.51 -2.87
CA PRO A 184 -7.29 -0.09 -2.80
C PRO A 184 -6.25 0.80 -2.11
N HIS A 185 -5.42 0.20 -1.24
CA HIS A 185 -4.30 0.88 -0.60
C HIS A 185 -2.98 0.53 -1.26
N PRO A 186 -2.05 1.49 -1.42
CA PRO A 186 -0.73 1.16 -1.93
C PRO A 186 0.02 0.32 -0.88
N ILE A 187 0.91 -0.54 -1.34
CA ILE A 187 1.83 -1.25 -0.46
C ILE A 187 2.99 -0.30 -0.19
N LEU A 188 3.14 0.16 1.05
CA LEU A 188 4.24 1.03 1.44
C LEU A 188 5.53 0.21 1.52
N ALA A 189 6.49 0.48 0.64
CA ALA A 189 7.76 -0.22 0.59
C ALA A 189 8.89 0.67 1.12
N LEU A 190 9.48 0.27 2.25
CA LEU A 190 10.59 0.99 2.89
C LEU A 190 11.91 0.30 2.53
N PHE A 191 12.70 0.92 1.67
CA PHE A 191 14.00 0.39 1.25
C PHE A 191 15.14 1.17 1.91
N ALA A 192 16.12 0.43 2.41
CA ALA A 192 17.24 1.04 3.10
C ALA A 192 18.43 0.10 3.24
N GLU A 193 19.64 0.62 3.10
CA GLU A 193 20.86 -0.09 3.46
C GLU A 193 20.85 -0.57 4.93
N GLN A 194 21.74 -1.52 5.23
CA GLN A 194 21.91 -1.98 6.61
C GLN A 194 22.34 -0.83 7.52
N GLY A 195 21.61 -0.64 8.63
CA GLY A 195 21.89 0.39 9.63
C GLY A 195 21.08 1.68 9.50
N SER A 196 20.03 1.71 8.67
CA SER A 196 19.09 2.84 8.53
C SER A 196 17.85 2.76 9.45
N ALA A 197 17.85 1.88 10.45
CA ALA A 197 16.74 1.68 11.38
C ALA A 197 15.35 1.40 10.72
N LYS A 198 15.33 0.63 9.62
CA LYS A 198 14.10 0.28 8.87
C LYS A 198 13.02 -0.35 9.75
N SER A 199 13.35 -1.35 10.55
CA SER A 199 12.39 -2.03 11.44
C SER A 199 11.84 -1.09 12.51
N THR A 200 12.67 -0.18 13.04
CA THR A 200 12.25 0.85 13.99
C THR A 200 11.28 1.84 13.34
N THR A 201 11.61 2.32 12.13
CA THR A 201 10.75 3.20 11.34
C THR A 201 9.41 2.54 11.05
N THR A 202 9.41 1.30 10.55
CA THR A 202 8.18 0.54 10.29
C THR A 202 7.31 0.41 11.54
N ARG A 203 7.92 0.12 12.70
CA ARG A 203 7.19 0.04 13.97
C ARG A 203 6.53 1.36 14.34
N MET A 204 7.25 2.48 14.21
CA MET A 204 6.71 3.82 14.48
C MET A 204 5.53 4.15 13.55
N LEU A 205 5.61 3.77 12.27
CA LEU A 205 4.49 3.96 11.33
C LEU A 205 3.26 3.11 11.70
N VAL A 206 3.46 1.86 12.15
CA VAL A 206 2.36 1.03 12.66
C VAL A 206 1.76 1.62 13.93
N ASP A 207 2.58 2.11 14.86
CA ASP A 207 2.14 2.79 16.09
C ASP A 207 1.30 4.05 15.82
N LEU A 208 1.44 4.70 14.66
CA LEU A 208 0.64 5.86 14.27
C LEU A 208 -0.77 5.49 13.78
N ILE A 209 -0.94 4.31 13.16
CA ILE A 209 -2.15 3.97 12.39
C ILE A 209 -2.94 2.84 13.04
N ASP A 210 -2.28 1.74 13.38
CA ASP A 210 -2.90 0.54 13.95
C ASP A 210 -1.92 -0.10 14.94
N PRO A 211 -1.72 0.52 16.12
CA PRO A 211 -0.85 -0.03 17.16
C PRO A 211 -1.19 -1.50 17.41
N SER A 212 -0.16 -2.32 17.64
CA SER A 212 -0.30 -3.76 17.82
C SER A 212 0.74 -4.29 18.80
N PRO A 213 0.42 -5.31 19.61
CA PRO A 213 1.43 -6.02 20.40
C PRO A 213 2.48 -6.73 19.53
N VAL A 214 2.17 -6.97 18.25
CA VAL A 214 3.07 -7.54 17.24
C VAL A 214 3.09 -6.59 16.04
N PRO A 215 3.81 -5.45 16.14
CA PRO A 215 3.79 -4.42 15.11
C PRO A 215 4.57 -4.83 13.86
N LEU A 216 5.54 -5.74 13.99
CA LEU A 216 6.32 -6.29 12.88
C LEU A 216 6.09 -7.80 12.80
N ARG A 217 5.92 -8.31 11.58
CA ARG A 217 5.71 -9.73 11.32
C ARG A 217 6.79 -10.26 10.40
N GLN A 218 7.17 -11.52 10.61
CA GLN A 218 7.99 -12.24 9.65
C GLN A 218 7.21 -12.49 8.36
N ALA A 219 7.93 -12.65 7.26
CA ALA A 219 7.35 -13.08 6.00
C ALA A 219 6.57 -14.39 6.19
N PRO A 220 5.31 -14.48 5.74
CA PRO A 220 4.58 -15.74 5.75
C PRO A 220 5.28 -16.76 4.84
N ARG A 221 5.13 -18.04 5.15
CA ARG A 221 5.74 -19.14 4.39
C ARG A 221 4.88 -19.61 3.21
N ASP A 222 3.57 -19.35 3.29
CA ASP A 222 2.56 -19.79 2.33
C ASP A 222 1.33 -18.86 2.35
N ALA A 223 0.41 -19.04 1.39
CA ALA A 223 -0.80 -18.23 1.29
C ALA A 223 -1.73 -18.39 2.52
N ASP A 224 -1.70 -19.55 3.18
CA ASP A 224 -2.55 -19.80 4.34
C ASP A 224 -2.10 -19.02 5.58
N SER A 225 -0.80 -19.05 5.85
CA SER A 225 -0.18 -18.26 6.91
C SER A 225 -0.28 -16.76 6.66
N TRP A 226 -0.27 -16.31 5.40
CA TRP A 226 -0.57 -14.93 5.05
C TRP A 226 -1.98 -14.52 5.49
N VAL A 227 -3.00 -15.31 5.14
CA VAL A 227 -4.38 -15.02 5.53
C VAL A 227 -4.52 -14.94 7.05
N THR A 228 -3.91 -15.86 7.80
CA THR A 228 -3.91 -15.80 9.27
C THR A 228 -3.20 -14.57 9.82
N ALA A 229 -2.08 -14.17 9.21
CA ALA A 229 -1.33 -12.99 9.65
C ALA A 229 -2.05 -11.67 9.34
N ALA A 230 -2.82 -11.64 8.25
CA ALA A 230 -3.49 -10.44 7.76
C ALA A 230 -4.92 -10.29 8.27
N SER A 231 -5.64 -11.36 8.59
CA SER A 231 -7.07 -11.30 8.92
C SER A 231 -7.39 -10.41 10.13
N GLY A 232 -6.49 -10.35 11.12
CA GLY A 232 -6.77 -9.72 12.42
C GLY A 232 -6.26 -8.29 12.61
N SER A 233 -5.62 -7.66 11.63
CA SER A 233 -5.13 -6.27 11.75
C SER A 233 -5.56 -5.43 10.57
N TRP A 234 -5.67 -4.12 10.75
CA TRP A 234 -5.86 -3.18 9.65
C TRP A 234 -4.54 -2.93 8.90
N VAL A 235 -3.44 -2.79 9.64
CA VAL A 235 -2.10 -2.65 9.11
C VAL A 235 -1.30 -3.95 9.26
N VAL A 236 -0.67 -4.39 8.17
CA VAL A 236 0.21 -5.56 8.15
C VAL A 236 1.60 -5.16 7.72
N ALA A 237 2.53 -5.09 8.66
CA ALA A 237 3.94 -4.82 8.38
C ALA A 237 4.76 -6.11 8.32
N LEU A 238 5.36 -6.40 7.16
CA LEU A 238 6.32 -7.48 6.95
C LEU A 238 7.74 -6.92 7.05
N ASP A 239 8.49 -7.44 8.00
CA ASP A 239 9.84 -6.98 8.32
C ASP A 239 10.91 -7.88 7.70
N ASN A 240 11.99 -7.27 7.23
CA ASN A 240 13.19 -7.88 6.70
C ASN A 240 12.94 -8.82 5.50
N LEU A 241 12.17 -8.36 4.51
CA LEU A 241 12.05 -9.06 3.23
C LEU A 241 13.33 -8.92 2.42
N SER A 242 13.87 -10.06 1.98
CA SER A 242 15.00 -10.11 1.04
C SER A 242 14.55 -10.38 -0.39
N THR A 243 13.46 -11.14 -0.56
CA THR A 243 12.87 -11.48 -1.87
C THR A 243 11.36 -11.61 -1.72
N ILE A 244 10.63 -11.35 -2.80
CA ILE A 244 9.18 -11.55 -2.85
C ILE A 244 8.89 -12.71 -3.80
N SER A 245 8.42 -13.83 -3.24
CA SER A 245 8.02 -14.99 -4.04
C SER A 245 6.78 -14.66 -4.90
N PRO A 246 6.55 -15.39 -6.02
CA PRO A 246 5.38 -15.16 -6.86
C PRO A 246 4.05 -15.25 -6.09
N TRP A 247 3.93 -16.24 -5.19
CA TRP A 247 2.72 -16.41 -4.39
C TRP A 247 2.51 -15.27 -3.39
N LEU A 248 3.59 -14.72 -2.83
CA LEU A 248 3.52 -13.60 -1.89
C LEU A 248 3.16 -12.33 -2.64
N SER A 249 3.78 -12.07 -3.81
CA SER A 249 3.41 -10.97 -4.71
C SER A 249 1.91 -10.96 -4.99
N ASP A 250 1.33 -12.10 -5.40
CA ASP A 250 -0.11 -12.18 -5.68
C ASP A 250 -0.95 -11.93 -4.42
N SER A 251 -0.48 -12.40 -3.26
CA SER A 251 -1.17 -12.26 -1.97
C SER A 251 -1.15 -10.83 -1.44
N LEU A 252 -0.03 -10.11 -1.62
CA LEU A 252 0.10 -8.69 -1.29
C LEU A 252 -0.81 -7.85 -2.20
N CYS A 253 -0.82 -8.12 -3.51
CA CYS A 253 -1.69 -7.44 -4.47
C CYS A 253 -3.18 -7.61 -4.10
N ARG A 254 -3.62 -8.83 -3.77
CA ARG A 254 -5.02 -9.09 -3.36
C ARG A 254 -5.38 -8.38 -2.05
N ALA A 255 -4.48 -8.36 -1.08
CA ALA A 255 -4.72 -7.67 0.20
C ALA A 255 -4.79 -6.14 0.02
N ALA A 256 -4.01 -5.58 -0.90
CA ALA A 256 -4.05 -4.16 -1.24
C ALA A 256 -5.40 -3.77 -1.88
N THR A 257 -5.96 -4.62 -2.76
CA THR A 257 -7.20 -4.33 -3.51
C THR A 257 -8.47 -4.76 -2.79
N GLY A 258 -8.40 -5.74 -1.90
CA GLY A 258 -9.56 -6.32 -1.21
C GLY A 258 -10.14 -7.57 -1.87
N ASP A 259 -9.37 -8.25 -2.72
CA ASP A 259 -9.82 -9.48 -3.40
C ASP A 259 -9.89 -10.67 -2.42
N GLY A 260 -10.93 -11.49 -2.55
CA GLY A 260 -11.21 -12.59 -1.64
C GLY A 260 -10.36 -13.84 -1.88
N ASN A 261 -10.02 -14.54 -0.80
CA ASN A 261 -9.45 -15.88 -0.81
C ASN A 261 -10.53 -16.87 -0.35
N VAL A 262 -10.94 -17.80 -1.21
CA VAL A 262 -11.84 -18.90 -0.84
C VAL A 262 -11.03 -19.97 -0.13
N LYS A 263 -11.38 -20.29 1.12
CA LYS A 263 -10.84 -21.45 1.84
C LYS A 263 -11.92 -22.50 2.07
N ARG A 264 -11.49 -23.75 2.27
CA ARG A 264 -12.29 -24.74 3.00
C ARG A 264 -12.16 -24.41 4.49
N ALA A 265 -13.26 -24.37 5.24
CA ALA A 265 -13.18 -24.18 6.68
C ALA A 265 -12.34 -25.30 7.30
N LEU A 266 -11.29 -24.95 8.03
CA LEU A 266 -10.54 -25.92 8.83
C LEU A 266 -11.38 -26.21 10.09
N TYR A 267 -11.83 -27.46 10.22
CA TYR A 267 -12.55 -28.02 11.39
C TYR A 267 -14.06 -27.78 11.55
N THR A 268 -14.79 -27.48 10.48
CA THR A 268 -16.26 -27.62 10.45
C THR A 268 -16.69 -28.32 9.17
N ASP A 269 -17.63 -29.26 9.28
CA ASP A 269 -18.09 -30.08 8.16
C ASP A 269 -18.51 -29.22 6.95
N SER A 270 -17.89 -29.47 5.80
CA SER A 270 -18.32 -29.09 4.44
C SER A 270 -18.47 -27.61 4.05
N ASP A 271 -18.30 -26.63 4.94
CA ASP A 271 -18.48 -25.22 4.57
C ASP A 271 -17.22 -24.56 3.97
N LEU A 272 -17.41 -23.83 2.86
CA LEU A 272 -16.40 -22.93 2.31
C LEU A 272 -16.40 -21.63 3.14
N ALA A 273 -15.27 -21.30 3.74
CA ALA A 273 -15.06 -19.99 4.37
C ALA A 273 -14.48 -19.03 3.32
N VAL A 274 -15.28 -18.07 2.85
CA VAL A 274 -14.79 -16.99 1.99
C VAL A 274 -14.19 -15.91 2.88
N ILE A 275 -12.88 -15.71 2.80
CA ILE A 275 -12.21 -14.66 3.56
C ILE A 275 -11.89 -13.54 2.58
N LYS A 276 -12.64 -12.43 2.67
CA LYS A 276 -12.39 -11.22 1.90
C LYS A 276 -11.87 -10.15 2.82
N PHE A 277 -10.68 -9.62 2.52
CA PHE A 277 -10.13 -8.53 3.30
C PHE A 277 -9.30 -7.58 2.47
N ARG A 278 -9.30 -6.31 2.89
CA ARG A 278 -8.38 -5.28 2.41
C ARG A 278 -7.51 -4.77 3.55
N ARG A 279 -6.21 -4.58 3.31
CA ARG A 279 -5.23 -4.21 4.33
C ARG A 279 -4.29 -3.13 3.84
N CYS A 280 -3.90 -2.26 4.77
CA CYS A 280 -2.75 -1.39 4.59
C CYS A 280 -1.48 -2.21 4.83
N VAL A 281 -0.71 -2.46 3.78
CA VAL A 281 0.48 -3.31 3.87
C VAL A 281 1.73 -2.44 3.88
N ILE A 282 2.63 -2.72 4.83
CA ILE A 282 3.98 -2.15 4.86
C ILE A 282 4.96 -3.29 4.65
N ILE A 283 5.92 -3.12 3.77
CA ILE A 283 7.05 -4.03 3.63
C ILE A 283 8.34 -3.24 3.85
N ASN A 284 9.34 -3.87 4.45
CA ASN A 284 10.68 -3.32 4.48
C ASN A 284 11.73 -4.35 4.08
N GLY A 285 12.87 -3.86 3.61
CA GLY A 285 13.97 -4.68 3.13
C GLY A 285 15.21 -3.84 2.85
N ILE A 286 16.32 -4.48 2.51
CA ILE A 286 17.45 -3.76 1.91
C ILE A 286 17.10 -3.42 0.47
N ASP A 287 16.71 -4.46 -0.24
CA ASP A 287 16.07 -4.49 -1.54
C ASP A 287 15.20 -5.77 -1.55
N VAL A 288 14.18 -5.82 -2.38
CA VAL A 288 13.32 -6.99 -2.60
C VAL A 288 13.62 -7.71 -3.90
N GLY A 289 14.66 -7.24 -4.63
CA GLY A 289 15.06 -7.74 -5.93
C GLY A 289 14.03 -7.38 -7.01
N ALA A 290 14.08 -8.11 -8.13
CA ALA A 290 13.11 -7.93 -9.21
C ALA A 290 11.67 -8.22 -8.72
N VAL A 291 10.87 -7.17 -8.60
CA VAL A 291 9.44 -7.27 -8.30
C VAL A 291 8.66 -7.56 -9.57
N ARG A 292 7.51 -8.21 -9.47
CA ARG A 292 6.63 -8.42 -10.63
C ARG A 292 5.99 -7.08 -11.04
N PRO A 293 5.74 -6.84 -12.35
CA PRO A 293 5.15 -5.59 -12.83
C PRO A 293 3.84 -5.20 -12.13
N ASP A 294 2.95 -6.17 -11.90
CA ASP A 294 1.68 -5.94 -11.20
C ASP A 294 1.88 -5.45 -9.75
N LEU A 295 2.91 -5.96 -9.06
CA LEU A 295 3.25 -5.48 -7.73
C LEU A 295 3.90 -4.09 -7.78
N ALA A 296 4.83 -3.87 -8.71
CA ALA A 296 5.55 -2.61 -8.88
C ALA A 296 4.59 -1.40 -9.00
N GLU A 297 3.53 -1.53 -9.80
CA GLU A 297 2.52 -0.48 -9.97
C GLU A 297 1.68 -0.19 -8.71
N ARG A 298 1.72 -1.06 -7.70
CA ARG A 298 1.01 -0.91 -6.41
C ARG A 298 1.93 -0.50 -5.26
N LEU A 299 3.23 -0.42 -5.48
CA LEU A 299 4.19 -0.02 -4.45
C LEU A 299 4.24 1.51 -4.35
N ALA A 300 4.10 2.03 -3.13
CA ALA A 300 4.57 3.37 -2.78
C ALA A 300 5.94 3.22 -2.13
N THR A 301 7.01 3.46 -2.89
CA THR A 301 8.38 3.30 -2.38
C THR A 301 8.85 4.53 -1.63
N VAL A 302 9.53 4.32 -0.52
CA VAL A 302 10.15 5.36 0.30
C VAL A 302 11.55 4.89 0.67
N ASP A 303 12.56 5.67 0.30
CA ASP A 303 13.95 5.37 0.64
C ASP A 303 14.29 5.95 2.03
N LEU A 304 14.92 5.13 2.88
CA LEU A 304 15.43 5.58 4.18
C LEU A 304 16.93 5.82 4.11
N ARG A 305 17.34 7.02 4.48
CA ARG A 305 18.75 7.42 4.52
C ARG A 305 19.49 6.67 5.63
N ARG A 306 20.77 6.40 5.38
CA ARG A 306 21.65 5.80 6.37
C ARG A 306 21.81 6.71 7.59
N ILE A 307 21.83 6.11 8.78
CA ILE A 307 22.08 6.83 10.02
C ILE A 307 23.59 6.82 10.29
N ASP A 308 24.18 8.02 10.34
CA ASP A 308 25.58 8.20 10.70
C ASP A 308 25.87 7.60 12.08
N ARG A 309 27.06 7.00 12.22
CA ARG A 309 27.44 6.30 13.47
C ARG A 309 27.31 7.19 14.70
N HIS A 310 27.62 8.47 14.58
CA HIS A 310 27.56 9.46 15.65
C HIS A 310 26.14 9.89 16.02
N MET A 311 25.17 9.71 15.12
CA MET A 311 23.75 10.04 15.33
C MET A 311 22.95 8.87 15.91
N ARG A 312 23.58 7.71 16.10
CA ARG A 312 22.90 6.52 16.63
C ARG A 312 22.56 6.71 18.10
N GLN A 313 21.30 6.45 18.43
CA GLN A 313 20.80 6.50 19.78
C GLN A 313 20.36 5.10 20.25
N PRO A 314 20.46 4.79 21.55
CA PRO A 314 19.90 3.56 22.10
C PRO A 314 18.39 3.46 21.83
N GLU A 315 17.91 2.27 21.45
CA GLU A 315 16.49 2.04 21.14
C GLU A 315 15.57 2.38 22.32
N ALA A 316 16.01 2.15 23.55
CA ALA A 316 15.23 2.49 24.75
C ALA A 316 14.96 3.99 24.87
N THR A 317 16.00 4.82 24.64
CA THR A 317 15.90 6.30 24.65
C THR A 317 14.99 6.78 23.53
N MET A 318 15.22 6.29 22.30
CA MET A 318 14.41 6.62 21.14
C MET A 318 12.93 6.26 21.35
N ARG A 319 12.66 5.08 21.92
CA ARG A 319 11.29 4.63 22.24
C ARG A 319 10.61 5.53 23.28
N GLN A 320 11.35 6.02 24.27
CA GLN A 320 10.81 6.95 25.26
C GLN A 320 10.45 8.29 24.61
N GLN A 321 11.38 8.87 23.83
CA GLN A 321 11.14 10.11 23.08
C GLN A 321 9.94 9.96 22.13
N TRP A 322 9.85 8.84 21.42
CA TRP A 322 8.74 8.52 20.54
C TRP A 322 7.40 8.51 21.28
N ARG A 323 7.30 7.80 22.41
CA ARG A 323 6.07 7.76 23.22
C ARG A 323 5.62 9.14 23.69
N THR A 324 6.57 10.03 24.03
CA THR A 324 6.27 11.41 24.43
C THR A 324 5.80 12.26 23.25
N ALA A 325 6.39 12.10 22.06
CA ALA A 325 6.05 12.88 20.87
C ALA A 325 4.77 12.38 20.16
N LEU A 326 4.48 11.08 20.27
CA LEU A 326 3.44 10.39 19.51
C LEU A 326 2.05 11.06 19.58
N PRO A 327 1.51 11.49 20.74
CA PRO A 327 0.23 12.19 20.79
C PRO A 327 0.17 13.44 19.91
N GLY A 328 1.25 14.22 19.86
CA GLY A 328 1.36 15.44 19.06
C GLY A 328 1.55 15.16 17.57
N ILE A 329 2.31 14.11 17.23
CA ILE A 329 2.48 13.67 15.84
C ILE A 329 1.16 13.11 15.30
N LEU A 330 0.49 12.26 16.08
CA LEU A 330 -0.82 11.70 15.72
C LEU A 330 -1.86 12.81 15.53
N GLY A 331 -1.90 13.80 16.42
CA GLY A 331 -2.78 14.97 16.28
C GLY A 331 -2.56 15.71 14.97
N GLY A 332 -1.30 16.01 14.63
CA GLY A 332 -0.97 16.69 13.36
C GLY A 332 -1.24 15.83 12.13
N LEU A 333 -1.06 14.50 12.22
CA LEU A 333 -1.42 13.58 11.16
C LEU A 333 -2.95 13.54 10.95
N LEU A 334 -3.74 13.58 12.02
CA LEU A 334 -5.20 13.65 11.94
C LEU A 334 -5.68 15.01 11.41
N ASP A 335 -4.99 16.10 11.74
CA ASP A 335 -5.27 17.42 11.15
C ASP A 335 -5.09 17.37 9.62
N LEU A 336 -3.95 16.84 9.15
CA LEU A 336 -3.72 16.63 7.72
C LEU A 336 -4.76 15.69 7.10
N ALA A 337 -5.04 14.56 7.75
CA ALA A 337 -5.99 13.57 7.27
C ALA A 337 -7.40 14.14 7.12
N ALA A 338 -7.84 14.98 8.05
CA ALA A 338 -9.15 15.61 8.00
C ALA A 338 -9.28 16.59 6.83
N VAL A 339 -8.27 17.43 6.60
CA VAL A 339 -8.24 18.37 5.46
C VAL A 339 -8.17 17.61 4.14
N VAL A 340 -7.34 16.57 4.05
CA VAL A 340 -7.25 15.71 2.85
C VAL A 340 -8.59 15.03 2.58
N HIS A 341 -9.24 14.44 3.60
CA HIS A 341 -10.55 13.82 3.46
C HIS A 341 -11.58 14.78 2.85
N GLN A 342 -11.62 16.04 3.30
CA GLN A 342 -12.49 17.05 2.71
C GLN A 342 -12.11 17.39 1.26
N ARG A 343 -10.82 17.48 0.96
CA ARG A 343 -10.34 17.76 -0.41
C ARG A 343 -10.63 16.64 -1.40
N LEU A 344 -10.67 15.38 -0.94
CA LEU A 344 -10.97 14.23 -1.79
C LEU A 344 -12.33 14.35 -2.49
N GLU A 345 -13.30 15.06 -1.92
CA GLU A 345 -14.62 15.31 -2.55
C GLU A 345 -14.53 16.10 -3.86
N THR A 346 -13.47 16.90 -4.05
CA THR A 346 -13.36 17.86 -5.17
C THR A 346 -12.13 17.66 -6.04
N ILE A 347 -11.10 16.96 -5.55
CA ILE A 347 -9.84 16.81 -6.28
C ILE A 347 -9.98 15.87 -7.48
N SER A 348 -9.42 16.30 -8.61
CA SER A 348 -9.31 15.52 -9.85
C SER A 348 -7.85 15.30 -10.23
N VAL A 349 -7.53 14.12 -10.77
CA VAL A 349 -6.21 13.77 -11.28
C VAL A 349 -6.36 13.34 -12.74
N ASP A 350 -5.73 14.07 -13.65
CA ASP A 350 -5.92 13.90 -15.11
C ASP A 350 -5.50 12.52 -15.62
N VAL A 351 -4.37 11.99 -15.13
CA VAL A 351 -3.87 10.66 -15.48
C VAL A 351 -3.73 9.87 -14.19
N SER A 352 -4.67 8.95 -13.97
CA SER A 352 -4.66 8.10 -12.79
C SER A 352 -3.82 6.84 -13.02
N PRO A 353 -2.75 6.61 -12.25
CA PRO A 353 -2.03 5.34 -12.27
C PRO A 353 -2.89 4.22 -11.66
N ARG A 354 -2.35 3.01 -11.58
CA ARG A 354 -3.05 1.83 -11.05
C ARG A 354 -3.72 2.07 -9.69
N MET A 355 -3.06 2.82 -8.81
CA MET A 355 -3.57 3.22 -7.50
C MET A 355 -4.25 4.60 -7.56
N ALA A 356 -5.41 4.66 -8.22
CA ALA A 356 -6.11 5.91 -8.50
C ALA A 356 -6.54 6.68 -7.23
N ASP A 357 -7.14 6.00 -6.24
CA ASP A 357 -7.58 6.65 -5.01
C ASP A 357 -6.42 7.16 -4.16
N PHE A 358 -5.32 6.41 -4.10
CA PHE A 358 -4.08 6.87 -3.49
C PHE A 358 -3.52 8.09 -4.19
N SER A 359 -3.60 8.14 -5.52
CA SER A 359 -3.13 9.27 -6.32
C SER A 359 -3.90 10.55 -6.01
N ARG A 360 -5.21 10.45 -5.77
CA ARG A 360 -6.03 11.58 -5.29
C ARG A 360 -5.61 12.02 -3.90
N THR A 361 -5.36 11.09 -2.98
CA THR A 361 -4.84 11.40 -1.64
C THR A 361 -3.49 12.10 -1.72
N LEU A 362 -2.57 11.62 -2.55
CA LEU A 362 -1.24 12.19 -2.72
C LEU A 362 -1.29 13.56 -3.40
N ALA A 363 -2.14 13.75 -4.41
CA ALA A 363 -2.35 15.05 -5.03
C ALA A 363 -2.91 16.08 -4.02
N ALA A 364 -3.80 15.65 -3.12
CA ALA A 364 -4.32 16.52 -2.06
C ALA A 364 -3.23 16.89 -1.05
N VAL A 365 -2.37 15.93 -0.66
CA VAL A 365 -1.21 16.20 0.20
C VAL A 365 -0.23 17.17 -0.50
N ASP A 366 0.02 16.98 -1.79
CA ASP A 366 0.88 17.87 -2.58
C ASP A 366 0.33 19.30 -2.63
N GLU A 367 -0.98 19.49 -2.84
CA GLU A 367 -1.63 20.80 -2.84
C GLU A 367 -1.54 21.47 -1.45
N ILE A 368 -1.89 20.73 -0.39
CA ILE A 368 -1.93 21.26 0.98
C ILE A 368 -0.53 21.63 1.48
N LEU A 369 0.47 20.79 1.21
CA LEU A 369 1.84 21.00 1.70
C LEU A 369 2.75 21.69 0.68
N SER A 370 2.23 22.03 -0.51
CA SER A 370 3.01 22.59 -1.63
C SER A 370 4.23 21.73 -1.99
N THR A 371 3.99 20.43 -2.20
CA THR A 371 5.03 19.44 -2.51
C THR A 371 4.84 18.77 -3.88
N HIS A 372 5.72 17.82 -4.24
CA HIS A 372 5.75 17.16 -5.55
C HIS A 372 5.79 15.62 -5.44
N GLY A 373 5.18 15.08 -4.38
CA GLY A 373 5.16 13.66 -4.11
C GLY A 373 4.53 12.83 -5.22
N PHE A 374 3.52 13.34 -5.92
CA PHE A 374 2.87 12.63 -7.03
C PHE A 374 3.84 12.34 -8.17
N ARG A 375 4.66 13.33 -8.56
CA ARG A 375 5.71 13.14 -9.57
C ARG A 375 6.74 12.11 -9.09
N ARG A 376 7.14 12.21 -7.82
CA ARG A 376 8.10 11.28 -7.21
C ARG A 376 7.57 9.84 -7.25
N TYR A 377 6.34 9.63 -6.78
CA TYR A 377 5.64 8.34 -6.79
C TYR A 377 5.60 7.70 -8.19
N LEU A 378 5.17 8.45 -9.21
CA LEU A 378 5.12 7.94 -10.58
C LEU A 378 6.51 7.59 -11.12
N SER A 379 7.51 8.44 -10.88
CA SER A 379 8.87 8.19 -11.35
C SER A 379 9.44 6.87 -10.77
N ARG A 380 9.20 6.61 -9.48
CA ARG A 380 9.64 5.39 -8.80
C ARG A 380 8.88 4.14 -9.24
N ALA A 381 7.57 4.24 -9.45
CA ALA A 381 6.77 3.13 -9.99
C ALA A 381 7.25 2.74 -11.40
N ASN A 382 7.58 3.73 -12.24
CA ASN A 382 8.14 3.48 -13.58
C ASN A 382 9.53 2.85 -13.53
N GLN A 383 10.41 3.32 -12.64
CA GLN A 383 11.74 2.75 -12.47
C GLN A 383 11.67 1.27 -12.04
N LEU A 384 10.86 0.94 -11.05
CA LEU A 384 10.67 -0.44 -10.61
C LEU A 384 10.11 -1.34 -11.71
N SER A 385 9.16 -0.82 -12.49
CA SER A 385 8.62 -1.53 -13.65
C SER A 385 9.69 -1.76 -14.72
N GLU A 386 10.55 -0.78 -14.97
CA GLU A 386 11.67 -0.90 -15.90
C GLU A 386 12.72 -1.93 -15.42
N ASP A 387 13.10 -1.89 -14.14
CA ASP A 387 14.03 -2.85 -13.54
C ASP A 387 13.49 -4.29 -13.61
N SER A 388 12.18 -4.45 -13.38
CA SER A 388 11.47 -5.73 -13.53
C SER A 388 11.53 -6.29 -14.95
N LEU A 389 11.35 -5.42 -15.95
CA LEU A 389 11.40 -5.83 -17.36
C LEU A 389 12.83 -6.21 -17.78
N SER A 390 13.85 -5.52 -17.25
CA SER A 390 15.26 -5.83 -17.49
C SER A 390 15.70 -7.15 -16.84
N ALA A 391 14.97 -7.63 -15.82
CA ALA A 391 15.26 -8.92 -15.19
C ALA A 391 14.78 -10.14 -16.00
N ASP A 392 13.87 -9.99 -16.96
CA ASP A 392 13.44 -11.07 -17.86
C ASP A 392 14.30 -11.03 -19.15
N PRO A 393 15.19 -12.02 -19.38
CA PRO A 393 16.14 -11.97 -20.49
C PRO A 393 15.47 -11.88 -21.86
N PHE A 394 14.28 -12.49 -22.03
CA PHE A 394 13.58 -12.43 -23.31
C PHE A 394 13.00 -11.04 -23.56
N ILE A 395 12.41 -10.41 -22.53
CA ILE A 395 11.85 -9.06 -22.63
C ILE A 395 12.95 -8.01 -22.79
N GLU A 396 14.07 -8.15 -22.10
CA GLU A 396 15.25 -7.31 -22.29
C GLU A 396 15.75 -7.40 -23.74
N GLN A 397 15.94 -8.61 -24.26
CA GLN A 397 16.37 -8.81 -25.65
C GLN A 397 15.36 -8.26 -26.66
N LEU A 398 14.06 -8.44 -26.40
CA LEU A 398 12.98 -7.86 -27.18
C LEU A 398 13.10 -6.34 -27.24
N ARG A 399 13.31 -5.68 -26.09
CA ARG A 399 13.47 -4.23 -25.98
C ARG A 399 14.71 -3.72 -26.71
N LEU A 400 15.81 -4.46 -26.65
CA LEU A 400 17.07 -4.07 -27.28
C LEU A 400 17.04 -4.21 -28.82
N HIS A 401 16.39 -5.25 -29.33
CA HIS A 401 16.48 -5.66 -30.74
C HIS A 401 15.29 -5.26 -31.60
N ILE A 402 14.08 -5.16 -31.05
CA ILE A 402 12.92 -4.73 -31.82
C ILE A 402 12.93 -3.21 -31.92
N ARG A 403 13.43 -2.70 -33.05
CA ARG A 403 13.45 -1.27 -33.39
C ARG A 403 12.43 -0.88 -34.46
N GLU A 404 11.83 -1.88 -35.10
CA GLU A 404 10.78 -1.71 -36.11
C GLU A 404 9.51 -2.45 -35.68
N PRO A 405 8.32 -1.98 -36.09
CA PRO A 405 7.05 -2.62 -35.74
C PRO A 405 7.00 -4.07 -36.26
N LEU A 406 6.75 -5.01 -35.35
CA LEU A 406 6.40 -6.37 -35.72
C LEU A 406 4.89 -6.51 -35.69
N VAL A 407 4.27 -6.68 -36.86
CA VAL A 407 2.81 -6.80 -37.00
C VAL A 407 2.45 -8.25 -37.31
N ALA A 408 1.39 -8.74 -36.67
CA ALA A 408 0.78 -10.04 -36.92
C ALA A 408 1.77 -11.22 -36.85
N LYS A 409 2.63 -11.24 -35.81
CA LYS A 409 3.61 -12.31 -35.57
C LYS A 409 3.07 -13.33 -34.57
N SER A 410 3.21 -14.62 -34.87
CA SER A 410 2.92 -15.66 -33.88
C SER A 410 3.96 -15.63 -32.76
N GLY A 411 3.65 -16.24 -31.61
CA GLY A 411 4.63 -16.39 -30.54
C GLY A 411 5.89 -17.16 -30.99
N GLY A 412 5.78 -18.05 -31.97
CA GLY A 412 6.93 -18.75 -32.56
C GLY A 412 7.80 -17.83 -33.42
N ASP A 413 7.16 -16.97 -34.22
CA ASP A 413 7.87 -15.97 -35.04
C ASP A 413 8.63 -14.97 -34.16
N LEU A 414 7.99 -14.52 -33.08
CA LEU A 414 8.61 -13.63 -32.10
C LEU A 414 9.77 -14.31 -31.37
N LEU A 415 9.61 -15.58 -31.00
CA LEU A 415 10.71 -16.35 -30.40
C LEU A 415 11.92 -16.41 -31.35
N ALA A 416 11.69 -16.75 -32.62
CA ALA A 416 12.75 -16.83 -33.61
C ALA A 416 13.40 -15.46 -33.87
N THR A 417 12.62 -14.39 -33.89
CA THR A 417 13.09 -13.02 -34.15
C THR A 417 13.95 -12.47 -33.00
N VAL A 418 13.55 -12.73 -31.76
CA VAL A 418 14.23 -12.19 -30.56
C VAL A 418 15.41 -13.06 -30.12
N THR A 419 15.46 -14.34 -30.52
CA THR A 419 16.55 -15.25 -30.15
C THR A 419 17.84 -14.90 -30.89
N PRO A 420 18.93 -14.55 -30.17
CA PRO A 420 20.22 -14.26 -30.80
C PRO A 420 20.78 -15.48 -31.54
N THR A 421 21.37 -15.25 -32.71
CA THR A 421 21.90 -16.29 -33.61
C THR A 421 23.42 -16.48 -33.50
N GLY A 422 24.08 -15.90 -32.49
CA GLY A 422 25.54 -15.96 -32.34
C GLY A 422 26.05 -17.24 -31.68
N ASP A 423 27.18 -17.78 -32.16
CA ASP A 423 27.78 -19.04 -31.66
C ASP A 423 28.18 -19.01 -30.18
N THR A 424 28.42 -17.81 -29.63
CA THR A 424 28.76 -17.57 -28.22
C THR A 424 27.52 -17.45 -27.33
N TRP A 425 26.32 -17.32 -27.89
CA TRP A 425 25.10 -17.19 -27.11
C TRP A 425 24.70 -18.52 -26.50
N ARG A 426 24.27 -18.47 -25.23
CA ARG A 426 23.75 -19.62 -24.49
C ARG A 426 22.37 -19.25 -23.98
N ARG A 427 21.37 -20.05 -24.37
CA ARG A 427 19.98 -19.86 -23.97
C ARG A 427 19.86 -19.81 -22.44
N PRO A 428 19.42 -18.68 -21.85
CA PRO A 428 19.15 -18.58 -20.42
C PRO A 428 18.09 -19.57 -19.95
N LYS A 429 18.08 -19.89 -18.64
CA LYS A 429 17.13 -20.85 -18.06
C LYS A 429 15.67 -20.37 -18.18
N GLU A 430 15.44 -19.07 -18.00
CA GLU A 430 14.13 -18.43 -18.10
C GLU A 430 13.68 -18.16 -19.55
N TRP A 431 14.52 -18.43 -20.56
CA TRP A 431 14.18 -18.15 -21.96
C TRP A 431 12.99 -19.01 -22.43
N PRO A 432 11.99 -18.42 -23.11
CA PRO A 432 10.84 -19.15 -23.65
C PRO A 432 11.25 -20.32 -24.55
N ARG A 433 10.60 -21.48 -24.42
CA ARG A 433 10.96 -22.68 -25.19
C ARG A 433 10.15 -22.80 -26.48
N ASN A 434 8.98 -22.18 -26.52
CA ASN A 434 8.03 -22.26 -27.63
C ASN A 434 7.14 -21.00 -27.68
N GLY A 435 6.30 -20.87 -28.71
CA GLY A 435 5.44 -19.70 -28.88
C GLY A 435 4.34 -19.51 -27.83
N ARG A 436 3.92 -20.57 -27.12
CA ARG A 436 2.98 -20.45 -25.98
C ARG A 436 3.67 -19.80 -24.79
N ASP A 437 4.92 -20.14 -24.54
CA ASP A 437 5.73 -19.54 -23.48
C ASP A 437 5.92 -18.04 -23.77
N VAL A 438 6.21 -17.66 -25.02
CA VAL A 438 6.29 -16.24 -25.43
C VAL A 438 4.97 -15.51 -25.19
N THR A 439 3.85 -16.15 -25.53
CA THR A 439 2.51 -15.59 -25.27
C THR A 439 2.29 -15.34 -23.77
N ALA A 440 2.68 -16.29 -22.91
CA ALA A 440 2.57 -16.14 -21.46
C ALA A 440 3.46 -15.01 -20.92
N VAL A 441 4.70 -14.92 -21.40
CA VAL A 441 5.64 -13.85 -21.04
C VAL A 441 5.12 -12.47 -21.50
N LEU A 442 4.70 -12.34 -22.76
CA LEU A 442 4.15 -11.08 -23.28
C LEU A 442 2.90 -10.65 -22.52
N ARG A 443 1.93 -11.54 -22.28
CA ARG A 443 0.74 -11.20 -21.47
C ARG A 443 1.11 -10.72 -20.07
N ARG A 444 2.11 -11.35 -19.45
CA ARG A 444 2.59 -11.00 -18.10
C ARG A 444 3.26 -9.62 -18.06
N HIS A 445 3.99 -9.23 -19.10
CA HIS A 445 4.78 -7.98 -19.14
C HIS A 445 4.17 -6.85 -19.98
N ALA A 446 3.09 -7.12 -20.74
CA ALA A 446 2.43 -6.15 -21.60
C ALA A 446 2.01 -4.86 -20.87
N PRO A 447 1.44 -4.88 -19.65
CA PRO A 447 1.10 -3.64 -18.93
C PRO A 447 2.31 -2.72 -18.72
N ALA A 448 3.42 -3.25 -18.21
CA ALA A 448 4.64 -2.46 -17.97
C ALA A 448 5.35 -2.05 -19.28
N LEU A 449 5.29 -2.87 -20.33
CA LEU A 449 5.79 -2.45 -21.64
C LEU A 449 4.99 -1.25 -22.17
N ARG A 450 3.66 -1.25 -21.99
CA ARG A 450 2.78 -0.13 -22.39
C ARG A 450 3.04 1.13 -21.58
N SER A 451 3.32 1.04 -20.28
CA SER A 451 3.67 2.22 -19.47
C SER A 451 4.99 2.87 -19.93
N LEU A 452 5.91 2.08 -20.49
CA LEU A 452 7.13 2.56 -21.16
C LEU A 452 6.91 2.98 -22.62
N GLY A 453 5.67 2.98 -23.11
CA GLY A 453 5.28 3.46 -24.44
C GLY A 453 5.35 2.42 -25.57
N TRP A 454 5.52 1.13 -25.27
CA TRP A 454 5.37 0.06 -26.27
C TRP A 454 3.91 -0.20 -26.58
N ALA A 455 3.55 -0.46 -27.84
CA ALA A 455 2.26 -1.08 -28.15
C ALA A 455 2.44 -2.61 -28.16
N ILE A 456 1.81 -3.30 -27.22
CA ILE A 456 1.80 -4.76 -27.12
C ILE A 456 0.35 -5.22 -27.21
N GLU A 457 -0.07 -5.71 -28.37
CA GLU A 457 -1.46 -6.09 -28.67
C GLU A 457 -1.54 -7.49 -29.25
N ASP A 458 -2.63 -8.20 -28.98
CA ASP A 458 -2.95 -9.49 -29.60
C ASP A 458 -4.31 -9.44 -30.28
N ASP A 459 -4.49 -10.25 -31.32
CA ASP A 459 -5.72 -10.29 -32.12
C ASP A 459 -6.80 -11.24 -31.57
N GLY A 460 -6.61 -11.76 -30.35
CA GLY A 460 -7.51 -12.73 -29.73
C GLY A 460 -7.66 -14.04 -30.51
N ALA A 461 -6.70 -14.36 -31.39
CA ALA A 461 -6.75 -15.48 -32.34
C ALA A 461 -7.95 -15.41 -33.31
N ARG A 462 -8.50 -14.22 -33.53
CA ARG A 462 -9.61 -13.96 -34.48
C ARG A 462 -9.09 -13.77 -35.90
N ASN A 463 -8.29 -14.71 -36.38
CA ASN A 463 -7.74 -14.71 -37.74
C ASN A 463 -7.99 -16.07 -38.42
N HIS A 464 -7.78 -16.11 -39.74
CA HIS A 464 -8.02 -17.31 -40.54
C HIS A 464 -7.16 -18.52 -40.14
N ARG A 465 -6.10 -18.32 -39.35
CA ARG A 465 -5.21 -19.38 -38.85
C ARG A 465 -5.62 -19.89 -37.47
N ASN A 466 -6.56 -19.25 -36.76
CA ASN A 466 -6.92 -19.56 -35.37
C ASN A 466 -5.70 -19.64 -34.42
N VAL A 467 -4.67 -18.84 -34.67
CA VAL A 467 -3.45 -18.75 -33.85
C VAL A 467 -3.33 -17.33 -33.30
N LEU A 468 -2.92 -17.16 -32.06
CA LEU A 468 -2.71 -15.81 -31.50
C LEU A 468 -1.60 -15.07 -32.25
N LEU A 469 -1.92 -13.92 -32.85
CA LEU A 469 -0.95 -13.04 -33.50
C LEU A 469 -0.77 -11.77 -32.69
N TRP A 470 0.49 -11.38 -32.54
CA TRP A 470 0.93 -10.23 -31.76
C TRP A 470 1.37 -9.09 -32.65
N THR A 471 1.04 -7.87 -32.20
CA THR A 471 1.60 -6.62 -32.70
C THR A 471 2.48 -6.04 -31.59
N VAL A 472 3.76 -5.84 -31.90
CA VAL A 472 4.78 -5.28 -31.00
C VAL A 472 5.37 -4.04 -31.66
N TYR A 473 5.07 -2.88 -31.08
CA TYR A 473 5.51 -1.58 -31.58
C TYR A 473 6.43 -0.91 -30.54
N PRO A 474 7.67 -0.53 -30.90
CA PRO A 474 8.57 0.15 -29.98
C PRO A 474 8.18 1.63 -29.76
N PRO A 475 8.48 2.23 -28.60
CA PRO A 475 8.11 3.62 -28.29
C PRO A 475 8.70 4.64 -29.26
N TYR A 476 7.93 5.67 -29.62
CA TYR A 476 8.24 6.67 -30.66
C TYR A 476 9.60 7.39 -30.50
N LYS A 477 10.10 7.54 -29.25
CA LYS A 477 11.42 8.17 -28.98
C LYS A 477 12.59 7.44 -29.66
N ASP A 478 12.49 6.13 -29.85
CA ASP A 478 13.50 5.33 -30.55
C ASP A 478 13.41 5.45 -32.09
N VAL A 479 12.26 5.87 -32.61
CA VAL A 479 12.03 6.08 -34.04
C VAL A 479 12.54 7.48 -34.47
N SER A 480 12.38 8.50 -33.62
CA SER A 480 12.77 9.90 -33.90
C SER A 480 14.28 10.19 -33.84
N ALA A 481 15.07 9.40 -33.09
CA ALA A 481 16.53 9.58 -33.00
C ALA A 481 17.26 9.42 -34.36
N LYS A 482 16.58 8.85 -35.38
CA LYS A 482 17.13 8.65 -36.72
C LYS A 482 16.64 9.60 -37.82
N GLN A 483 15.53 10.32 -37.65
CA GLN A 483 15.17 11.34 -38.65
C GLN A 483 16.16 12.51 -38.65
N HIS A 484 16.79 12.82 -37.51
CA HIS A 484 17.83 13.85 -37.43
C HIS A 484 19.24 13.37 -37.85
N SER A 485 19.50 12.06 -37.92
CA SER A 485 20.82 11.52 -38.30
C SER A 485 20.90 11.00 -39.74
N GLN A 486 19.82 11.06 -40.53
CA GLN A 486 19.80 10.60 -41.93
C GLN A 486 19.58 11.68 -43.01
N SER A 487 19.64 12.98 -42.69
CA SER A 487 19.64 14.03 -43.72
C SER A 487 20.99 14.75 -43.83
N SER A 488 21.97 14.09 -44.44
CA SER A 488 23.12 14.76 -45.06
C SER A 488 23.32 14.18 -46.46
N ARG A 489 23.07 15.04 -47.47
CA ARG A 489 23.18 14.77 -48.92
C ARG A 489 24.55 14.17 -49.32
N PRO A 490 24.61 13.39 -50.42
CA PRO A 490 25.87 12.84 -50.91
C PRO A 490 26.71 13.92 -51.61
N SER A 491 27.98 14.01 -51.20
CA SER A 491 29.01 14.85 -51.81
C SER A 491 29.31 14.40 -53.24
N ARG A 492 29.22 15.33 -54.21
CA ARG A 492 29.69 15.11 -55.58
C ARG A 492 31.22 15.07 -55.62
N ILE A 493 31.73 14.01 -56.24
CA ILE A 493 33.13 13.83 -56.63
C ILE A 493 33.50 14.87 -57.70
N SER A 494 34.67 15.50 -57.58
CA SER A 494 35.35 16.21 -58.68
C SER A 494 36.85 16.05 -58.55
N ALA A 495 37.48 15.67 -59.65
CA ALA A 495 38.88 15.28 -59.81
C ALA A 495 39.87 16.47 -59.71
N PRO A 496 41.19 16.24 -59.60
CA PRO A 496 42.15 17.24 -59.14
C PRO A 496 42.59 18.19 -60.27
N ARG A 497 42.81 19.47 -59.94
CA ARG A 497 43.53 20.42 -60.79
C ARG A 497 44.69 21.07 -60.06
N GLU A 498 45.77 21.17 -60.82
CA GLU A 498 47.12 21.61 -60.56
C GLU A 498 47.25 22.92 -59.77
N GLN A 499 48.27 22.95 -58.90
CA GLN A 499 48.77 24.13 -58.24
C GLN A 499 49.44 25.05 -59.27
N SER A 500 48.98 26.30 -59.35
CA SER A 500 49.79 27.41 -59.86
C SER A 500 49.95 28.45 -58.75
N SER A 501 51.19 28.82 -58.56
CA SER A 501 51.73 29.78 -57.61
C SER A 501 51.39 31.22 -57.97
N SER A 502 51.01 32.03 -56.99
CA SER A 502 51.46 33.44 -56.93
C SER A 502 51.12 34.11 -55.60
N VAL A 503 52.12 34.83 -55.11
CA VAL A 503 52.28 35.63 -53.90
C VAL A 503 51.50 36.96 -53.98
N GLN A 504 50.96 37.45 -52.85
CA GLN A 504 50.92 38.87 -52.42
C GLN A 504 50.09 39.00 -51.11
N GLU A 505 50.73 39.29 -49.98
CA GLU A 505 51.05 40.61 -49.39
C GLU A 505 50.03 41.09 -48.33
N LEU A 506 50.49 41.14 -47.07
CA LEU A 506 49.92 41.84 -45.92
C LEU A 506 50.31 43.34 -45.98
N PRO A 507 49.54 44.26 -45.38
CA PRO A 507 49.87 44.67 -44.01
C PRO A 507 48.66 45.08 -43.14
N ALA A 508 48.79 44.89 -41.81
CA ALA A 508 47.93 45.54 -40.83
C ALA A 508 48.76 46.09 -39.66
N HIS A 509 48.81 47.41 -39.56
CA HIS A 509 49.31 48.20 -38.43
C HIS A 509 48.11 48.93 -37.82
N ARG A 510 47.85 48.75 -36.52
CA ARG A 510 47.86 49.83 -35.51
C ARG A 510 47.31 49.39 -34.15
N GLN A 511 48.15 49.61 -33.14
CA GLN A 511 47.85 49.76 -31.72
C GLN A 511 46.92 50.97 -31.49
N THR A 512 46.15 51.00 -30.40
CA THR A 512 46.50 51.71 -29.14
C THR A 512 45.34 51.70 -28.13
N VAL A 513 45.73 51.53 -26.86
CA VAL A 513 44.98 51.67 -25.59
C VAL A 513 44.62 53.15 -25.32
N PRO A 514 43.75 53.45 -24.33
CA PRO A 514 44.33 54.00 -23.08
C PRO A 514 43.67 53.52 -21.77
N LYS A 515 44.48 53.62 -20.70
CA LYS A 515 44.22 53.35 -19.29
C LYS A 515 43.44 54.50 -18.63
N GLY A 516 42.63 54.19 -17.61
CA GLY A 516 42.16 55.12 -16.58
C GLY A 516 42.58 54.63 -15.18
N HIS A 517 43.13 55.54 -14.37
CA HIS A 517 43.43 55.40 -12.93
C HIS A 517 42.38 56.19 -12.14
N SER A 518 41.96 55.68 -10.97
CA SER A 518 41.92 56.44 -9.70
C SER A 518 41.52 55.51 -8.55
N ALA A 519 42.25 55.65 -7.45
CA ALA A 519 42.08 54.96 -6.17
C ALA A 519 41.04 55.65 -5.28
N ASP A 520 40.52 54.94 -4.29
CA ASP A 520 40.49 55.41 -2.89
C ASP A 520 40.20 54.26 -1.92
N ASP A 521 41.01 54.19 -0.87
CA ASP A 521 40.86 53.38 0.34
C ASP A 521 39.79 53.97 1.28
N LEU A 522 39.20 53.14 2.14
CA LEU A 522 39.12 53.35 3.61
C LEU A 522 38.32 52.23 4.31
N ASP A 523 38.96 51.64 5.32
CA ASP A 523 38.44 50.72 6.34
C ASP A 523 37.27 51.28 7.17
N VAL A 524 36.33 50.43 7.62
CA VAL A 524 35.76 50.46 8.99
C VAL A 524 35.29 49.05 9.43
N GLU A 525 35.64 48.72 10.67
CA GLU A 525 35.29 47.57 11.51
C GLU A 525 33.80 47.33 11.85
N ALA A 526 33.56 46.07 12.23
CA ALA A 526 32.76 45.57 13.36
C ALA A 526 31.25 45.24 13.24
N SER A 527 30.98 44.04 13.79
CA SER A 527 29.73 43.45 14.32
C SER A 527 28.84 42.66 13.37
#